data_AF-F6EPS5-F1
#
_entry.id   AF-F6EPS5-F1
#
_cell.length_a   1.000
_cell.length_b   1.000
_cell.length_c   1.000
_cell.angle_alpha   90.00
_cell.angle_beta   90.00
_cell.angle_gamma   90.00
#
_symmetry.space_group_name_H-M   'P 1'
#
loop_
_entity.id
_entity.type
_entity.pdbx_description
1 polymer ?
#
loop_
_entity_poly.entity_id
_entity_poly.type
_entity_poly.pdbx_seq_one_letter_code
_entity_poly.pdbx_strand_id
1 'polypeptide(L)'
;MPLRGGAYLQFIVQAPAYDRHGNQTYRPANYRELVNVNGYQTFRQVAWAGSFEGQTTFGVGVRARLPFRVFTLDGPGDYHSRVVIDVAHYWH
;
A
#
# COMPACT_ATOMS: atom_id res chain seq x y z
N MET A 1 2.74 1.48 -13.45
CA MET A 1 4.09 2.00 -13.15
C MET A 1 4.95 0.84 -12.67
N PRO A 2 6.16 0.60 -13.21
CA PRO A 2 7.03 -0.44 -12.66
C PRO A 2 7.50 -0.03 -11.26
N LEU A 3 7.46 -0.96 -10.30
CA LEU A 3 7.99 -0.77 -8.95
C LEU A 3 9.43 -1.32 -8.89
N ARG A 4 10.19 -0.95 -7.87
CA ARG A 4 11.49 -1.57 -7.57
C ARG A 4 11.30 -2.91 -6.87
N GLY A 5 12.19 -3.87 -7.16
CA GLY A 5 12.24 -5.16 -6.47
C GLY A 5 12.25 -6.34 -7.43
N GLY A 6 12.28 -7.55 -6.86
CA GLY A 6 12.22 -8.81 -7.61
C GLY A 6 10.80 -9.38 -7.74
N ALA A 7 9.83 -8.82 -7.01
CA ALA A 7 8.40 -9.09 -7.18
C ALA A 7 7.57 -7.91 -6.66
N TYR A 8 6.27 -7.95 -6.92
CA TYR A 8 5.33 -6.87 -6.60
C TYR A 8 4.07 -7.41 -5.93
N LEU A 9 3.57 -6.67 -4.94
CA LEU A 9 2.22 -6.85 -4.41
C LEU A 9 1.36 -5.67 -4.88
N GLN A 10 0.21 -5.97 -5.46
CA GLN A 10 -0.84 -4.99 -5.70
C GLN A 10 -1.88 -5.11 -4.59
N PHE A 11 -2.23 -3.99 -3.99
CA PHE A 11 -3.24 -3.91 -2.95
C PHE A 11 -4.28 -2.87 -3.33
N ILE A 12 -5.57 -3.25 -3.25
CA ILE A 12 -6.69 -2.39 -3.62
C ILE A 12 -7.55 -2.19 -2.38
N VAL A 13 -7.72 -0.94 -1.98
CA VAL A 13 -8.71 -0.53 -0.97
C VAL A 13 -10.00 -0.18 -1.70
N GLN A 14 -11.11 -0.77 -1.28
CA GLN A 14 -12.46 -0.43 -1.77
C GLN A 14 -12.97 0.88 -1.14
N ALA A 15 -12.18 1.94 -1.27
CA ALA A 15 -12.55 3.29 -0.89
C ALA A 15 -11.84 4.29 -1.82
N PRO A 16 -12.51 5.35 -2.28
CA PRO A 16 -11.89 6.40 -3.06
C PRO A 16 -10.94 7.26 -2.22
N ALA A 17 -9.88 7.75 -2.84
CA ALA A 17 -8.98 8.75 -2.25
C ALA A 17 -9.48 10.20 -2.48
N TYR A 18 -10.79 10.40 -2.52
CA TYR A 18 -11.45 11.69 -2.66
C TYR A 18 -12.74 11.77 -1.85
N ASP A 19 -13.15 12.99 -1.47
CA ASP A 19 -14.41 13.27 -0.79
C ASP A 19 -15.58 13.40 -1.77
N ARG A 20 -16.79 13.63 -1.24
CA ARG A 20 -18.02 13.80 -2.06
C ARG A 20 -17.98 14.99 -3.03
N HIS A 21 -17.04 15.91 -2.85
CA HIS A 21 -16.85 17.08 -3.71
C HIS A 21 -15.71 16.87 -4.72
N GLY A 22 -15.12 15.68 -4.76
CA GLY A 22 -14.00 15.34 -5.63
C GLY A 22 -12.63 15.82 -5.10
N ASN A 23 -12.57 16.37 -3.89
CA ASN A 23 -11.29 16.80 -3.31
C ASN A 23 -10.51 15.58 -2.84
N GLN A 24 -9.22 15.53 -3.15
CA GLN A 24 -8.36 14.44 -2.74
C GLN A 24 -8.20 14.35 -1.21
N THR A 25 -8.46 13.18 -0.64
CA THR A 25 -8.35 12.91 0.81
C THR A 25 -7.03 12.24 1.21
N TYR A 26 -6.31 11.66 0.25
CA TYR A 26 -4.97 11.09 0.46
C TYR A 26 -3.93 11.84 -0.37
N ARG A 27 -3.14 12.70 0.28
CA ARG A 27 -2.17 13.62 -0.35
C ARG A 27 -0.74 13.34 0.13
N PRO A 28 -0.10 12.24 -0.32
CA PRO A 28 1.28 11.95 0.03
C PRO A 28 2.23 12.98 -0.58
N ALA A 29 3.35 13.24 0.08
CA ALA A 29 4.40 14.14 -0.44
C ALA A 29 5.02 13.62 -1.75
N ASN A 30 5.04 12.29 -1.95
CA ASN A 30 5.54 11.66 -3.16
C ASN A 30 4.74 10.39 -3.48
N TYR A 31 3.97 10.41 -4.57
CA TYR A 31 3.16 9.26 -5.01
C TYR A 31 3.99 8.03 -5.40
N ARG A 32 5.26 8.21 -5.77
CA ARG A 32 6.17 7.10 -6.10
C ARG A 32 6.88 6.53 -4.88
N GLU A 33 6.96 7.28 -3.79
CA GLU A 33 7.64 6.92 -2.54
C GLU A 33 6.76 7.33 -1.35
N LEU A 34 5.70 6.57 -1.09
CA LEU A 34 4.73 6.91 -0.05
C LEU A 34 5.34 6.90 1.36
N VAL A 35 6.36 6.07 1.56
CA VAL A 35 7.12 5.97 2.80
C VAL A 35 8.55 5.55 2.50
N ASN A 36 9.51 6.03 3.29
CA ASN A 36 10.89 5.59 3.22
C ASN A 36 11.01 4.17 3.78
N VAL A 37 11.38 3.22 2.93
CA VAL A 37 11.61 1.80 3.30
C VAL A 37 13.09 1.43 3.34
N ASN A 38 14.00 2.40 3.32
CA ASN A 38 15.42 2.13 3.48
C ASN A 38 15.70 1.44 4.83
N GLY A 39 16.57 0.43 4.81
CA GLY A 39 16.88 -0.39 5.98
C GLY A 39 15.95 -1.59 6.18
N TYR A 40 14.81 -1.67 5.49
CA TYR A 40 13.97 -2.86 5.51
C TYR A 40 14.55 -3.95 4.60
N GLN A 41 14.58 -5.19 5.11
CA GLN A 41 15.11 -6.32 4.36
C GLN A 41 14.23 -6.70 3.16
N THR A 42 12.91 -6.64 3.33
CA THR A 42 11.93 -7.14 2.35
C THR A 42 11.44 -6.07 1.37
N PHE A 43 11.17 -4.86 1.86
CA PHE A 43 10.53 -3.80 1.07
C PHE A 43 11.52 -2.98 0.27
N ARG A 44 11.11 -2.57 -0.93
CA ARG A 44 11.93 -1.80 -1.88
C ARG A 44 11.28 -0.50 -2.31
N GLN A 45 9.95 -0.45 -2.28
CA GLN A 45 9.16 0.72 -2.64
C GLN A 45 7.73 0.54 -2.15
N VAL A 46 7.07 1.65 -1.80
CA VAL A 46 5.62 1.72 -1.66
C VAL A 46 5.14 2.89 -2.50
N ALA A 47 4.24 2.63 -3.46
CA ALA A 47 3.77 3.63 -4.40
C ALA A 47 2.24 3.64 -4.48
N TRP A 48 1.68 4.81 -4.77
CA TRP A 48 0.29 4.98 -5.11
C TRP A 48 0.10 4.76 -6.61
N ALA A 49 -0.83 3.89 -6.97
CA ALA A 49 -1.10 3.51 -8.35
C ALA A 49 -2.38 4.16 -8.90
N GLY A 50 -3.06 4.98 -8.11
CA GLY A 50 -4.24 5.73 -8.54
C GLY A 50 -5.45 5.49 -7.65
N SER A 51 -6.45 6.35 -7.80
CA SER A 51 -7.80 6.12 -7.31
C SER A 51 -8.80 6.41 -8.40
N PHE A 52 -9.70 5.46 -8.64
CA PHE A 52 -10.70 5.51 -9.71
C PHE A 52 -11.90 4.65 -9.31
N GLU A 53 -13.11 5.06 -9.69
CA GLU A 53 -14.36 4.30 -9.49
C GLU A 53 -14.55 3.72 -8.07
N GLY A 54 -14.25 4.52 -7.03
CA GLY A 54 -14.42 4.10 -5.65
C GLY A 54 -13.32 3.19 -5.11
N GLN A 55 -12.25 2.95 -5.86
CA GLN A 55 -11.12 2.13 -5.45
C GLN A 55 -9.83 2.94 -5.40
N THR A 56 -8.93 2.57 -4.50
CA THR A 56 -7.57 3.12 -4.43
C THR A 56 -6.57 1.99 -4.50
N THR A 57 -5.65 2.07 -5.46
CA THR A 57 -4.63 1.04 -5.69
C THR A 57 -3.29 1.50 -5.17
N PHE A 58 -2.61 0.59 -4.49
CA PHE A 58 -1.25 0.72 -4.02
C PHE A 58 -0.39 -0.41 -4.60
N GLY A 59 0.88 -0.09 -4.83
CA GLY A 59 1.89 -1.03 -5.25
C GLY A 59 3.00 -1.13 -4.20
N VAL A 60 3.39 -2.34 -3.84
CA VAL A 60 4.52 -2.61 -2.94
C VAL A 60 5.58 -3.39 -3.70
N GLY A 61 6.75 -2.78 -3.85
CA GLY A 61 7.94 -3.43 -4.34
C GLY A 61 8.58 -4.28 -3.25
N VAL A 62 8.75 -5.58 -3.51
CA VAL A 62 9.38 -6.53 -2.58
C VAL A 62 10.59 -7.18 -3.23
N ARG A 63 11.55 -7.62 -2.41
CA ARG A 63 12.81 -8.16 -2.92
C ARG A 63 12.65 -9.43 -3.77
N ALA A 64 11.62 -10.23 -3.50
CA ALA A 64 11.32 -11.50 -4.19
C ALA A 64 9.86 -11.89 -3.90
N ARG A 65 9.34 -12.92 -4.58
CA ARG A 65 8.00 -13.46 -4.34
C ARG A 65 7.98 -14.22 -3.01
N LEU A 66 7.56 -13.57 -1.94
CA LEU A 66 7.60 -14.07 -0.56
C LEU A 66 6.19 -14.39 -0.05
N PRO A 67 6.03 -15.33 0.91
CA PRO A 67 4.77 -15.51 1.62
C PRO A 67 4.30 -14.22 2.29
N PHE A 68 2.99 -14.00 2.29
CA PHE A 68 2.38 -12.85 2.97
C PHE A 68 0.99 -13.21 3.49
N ARG A 69 0.50 -12.40 4.41
CA ARG A 69 -0.88 -12.43 4.89
C ARG A 69 -1.45 -11.02 4.95
N VAL A 70 -2.78 -10.94 4.85
CA VAL A 70 -3.51 -9.67 4.89
C VAL A 70 -4.62 -9.79 5.92
N PHE A 71 -4.77 -8.76 6.76
CA PHE A 71 -5.84 -8.69 7.76
C PHE A 71 -6.14 -7.23 8.11
N THR A 72 -7.27 -7.00 8.77
CA THR A 72 -7.68 -5.70 9.26
C THR A 72 -7.51 -5.61 10.78
N LEU A 73 -7.19 -4.41 11.26
CA LEU A 73 -7.23 -4.01 12.65
C LEU A 73 -8.13 -2.78 12.77
N ASP A 74 -8.52 -2.45 13.99
CA ASP A 74 -9.16 -1.16 14.27
C ASP A 74 -8.19 -0.03 13.92
N GLY A 75 -8.72 0.96 13.18
CA GLY A 75 -8.00 2.16 12.82
C GLY A 75 -8.06 3.22 13.93
N PRO A 76 -7.31 4.33 13.81
CA PRO A 76 -7.45 5.44 14.73
C PRO A 76 -8.85 6.07 14.64
N GLY A 77 -9.58 6.17 15.75
CA GLY A 77 -10.95 6.70 15.81
C GLY A 77 -12.04 5.65 15.61
N ASP A 78 -13.30 6.01 15.87
CA ASP A 78 -14.41 5.05 16.02
C ASP A 78 -14.89 4.40 14.71
N TYR A 79 -14.49 4.95 13.55
CA TYR A 79 -15.04 4.56 12.25
C TYR A 79 -13.95 4.27 11.20
N HIS A 80 -12.73 3.96 11.66
CA HIS A 80 -11.61 3.73 10.77
C HIS A 80 -11.11 2.28 10.90
N SER A 81 -10.58 1.76 9.79
CA SER A 81 -9.91 0.46 9.77
C SER A 81 -8.47 0.65 9.33
N ARG A 82 -7.58 -0.20 9.85
CA ARG A 82 -6.22 -0.33 9.38
C ARG A 82 -6.08 -1.65 8.64
N VAL A 83 -5.61 -1.60 7.40
CA VAL A 83 -5.23 -2.81 6.68
C VAL A 83 -3.76 -3.09 6.92
N VAL A 84 -3.43 -4.33 7.27
CA VAL A 84 -2.07 -4.80 7.50
C VAL A 84 -1.71 -5.83 6.44
N ILE A 85 -0.57 -5.62 5.79
CA ILE A 85 0.05 -6.57 4.87
C ILE A 85 1.37 -6.98 5.50
N ASP A 86 1.41 -8.22 6.00
CA ASP A 86 2.59 -8.79 6.65
C ASP A 86 3.29 -9.70 5.65
N VAL A 87 4.55 -9.40 5.32
CA VAL A 87 5.33 -10.08 4.29
C VAL A 87 6.54 -10.72 4.95
N ALA A 88 6.66 -12.04 4.80
CA ALA A 88 7.74 -12.80 5.39
C ALA A 88 9.11 -12.32 4.88
N HIS A 89 10.12 -12.47 5.72
CA HIS A 89 11.49 -12.27 5.28
C HIS A 89 12.02 -13.46 4.50
N TYR A 90 11.47 -14.67 4.55
CA TYR A 90 11.98 -15.84 3.84
C TYR A 90 10.84 -16.82 3.55
N TRP A 91 11.10 -17.84 2.73
CA TRP A 91 10.20 -18.97 2.51
C TRP A 91 10.43 -19.96 3.65
N HIS A 92 9.49 -20.06 4.57
CA HIS A 92 9.44 -21.13 5.57
C HIS A 92 8.27 -22.03 5.25
#